data_AF-A0A382RJM2-F1
#
_entry.id   AF-A0A382RJM2-F1
#
_cell.length_a   1.000
_cell.length_b   1.000
_cell.length_c   1.000
_cell.angle_alpha   90.00
_cell.angle_beta   90.00
_cell.angle_gamma   90.00
#
_symmetry.space_group_name_H-M   'P 1'
#
loop_
_entity.id
_entity.type
_entity.pdbx_description
1 polymer ?
#
loop_
_entity_poly.entity_id
_entity_poly.type
_entity_poly.pdbx_seq_one_letter_code
_entity_poly.pdbx_strand_id
1 'polypeptide(L)'
;VSENMDIEKFNFIKQKYGYLASWAIWKEQGNHPPMFNIGDLSVLDPQQNPNLLSQLKPDVVFVGLNTSTDINDLGPFSNFHSTSPHAQDYKIRFALKDTELWGGYMTDIIKDHVELQGQTVRSYLNENPDVEDKNIETFRKELKDLGTENRTIIAFGNEVFRILSRNLKNEFNIFRVTHYSYFMNKQKYRDEIKSLIKNMKKLNLL
;
A
#
# COMPACT_ATOMS: atom_id res chain seq x y z
N VAL A 1 -9.22 -19.55 -4.51
CA VAL A 1 -9.49 -19.40 -3.07
C VAL A 1 -8.33 -18.62 -2.52
N SER A 2 -8.57 -17.43 -1.97
CA SER A 2 -7.51 -16.65 -1.31
C SER A 2 -6.98 -17.48 -0.15
N GLU A 3 -5.67 -17.79 -0.14
CA GLU A 3 -5.04 -18.36 1.04
C GLU A 3 -5.07 -17.28 2.13
N ASN A 4 -5.82 -17.55 3.20
CA ASN A 4 -5.86 -16.65 4.35
C ASN A 4 -4.46 -16.53 4.94
N MET A 5 -4.08 -15.31 5.35
CA MET A 5 -2.80 -15.09 6.04
C MET A 5 -2.75 -15.91 7.33
N ASP A 6 -1.68 -16.68 7.52
CA ASP A 6 -1.38 -17.32 8.80
C ASP A 6 -0.33 -16.52 9.60
N ILE A 7 -0.13 -16.91 10.86
CA ILE A 7 0.77 -16.20 11.78
C ILE A 7 2.25 -16.34 11.38
N GLU A 8 2.65 -17.47 10.80
CA GLU A 8 4.03 -17.71 10.38
C GLU A 8 4.39 -16.81 9.19
N LYS A 9 3.51 -16.79 8.18
CA LYS A 9 3.61 -15.92 7.01
C LYS A 9 3.56 -14.45 7.40
N PHE A 10 2.64 -14.07 8.28
CA PHE A 10 2.53 -12.71 8.78
C PHE A 10 3.84 -12.24 9.45
N ASN A 11 4.41 -13.08 10.32
CA ASN A 11 5.66 -12.77 11.01
C ASN A 11 6.86 -12.72 10.05
N PHE A 12 6.91 -13.62 9.06
CA PHE A 12 7.91 -13.58 8.00
C PHE A 12 7.86 -12.26 7.21
N ILE A 13 6.67 -11.84 6.77
CA ILE A 13 6.48 -10.57 6.06
C ILE A 13 6.83 -9.39 6.96
N LYS A 14 6.43 -9.42 8.24
CA LYS A 14 6.76 -8.40 9.23
C LYS A 14 8.26 -8.22 9.40
N GLN A 15 8.99 -9.32 9.56
CA GLN A 15 10.44 -9.29 9.73
C GLN A 15 11.16 -8.82 8.46
N LYS A 16 10.72 -9.30 7.29
CA LYS A 16 11.44 -9.08 6.04
C LYS A 16 11.10 -7.78 5.33
N TYR A 17 9.85 -7.32 5.42
CA TYR A 17 9.34 -6.18 4.66
C TYR A 17 8.68 -5.13 5.53
N GLY A 18 8.44 -5.40 6.82
CA GLY A 18 7.72 -4.48 7.69
C GLY A 18 8.39 -3.11 7.86
N TYR A 19 9.67 -2.97 7.57
CA TYR A 19 10.31 -1.66 7.55
C TYR A 19 9.76 -0.76 6.44
N LEU A 20 9.41 -1.31 5.27
CA LEU A 20 8.97 -0.56 4.08
C LEU A 20 7.49 -0.75 3.71
N ALA A 21 6.84 -1.80 4.20
CA ALA A 21 5.47 -2.14 3.86
C ALA A 21 4.53 -1.99 5.05
N SER A 22 3.23 -2.09 4.79
CA SER A 22 2.18 -2.17 5.80
C SER A 22 0.91 -2.80 5.21
N TRP A 23 -0.19 -2.72 5.95
CA TRP A 23 -1.50 -3.26 5.57
C TRP A 23 -2.57 -2.19 5.69
N ALA A 24 -3.54 -2.20 4.78
CA ALA A 24 -4.61 -1.21 4.71
C ALA A 24 -5.67 -1.46 5.81
N ILE A 25 -5.23 -1.40 7.07
CA ILE A 25 -6.02 -1.58 8.28
C ILE A 25 -5.57 -0.54 9.29
N TRP A 26 -6.51 0.27 9.76
CA TRP A 26 -6.27 1.27 10.77
C TRP A 26 -7.25 1.09 11.92
N LYS A 27 -6.83 1.52 13.11
CA LYS A 27 -7.71 1.68 14.26
C LYS A 27 -8.82 2.71 13.95
N GLU A 28 -9.99 2.50 14.53
CA GLU A 28 -11.16 3.33 14.26
C GLU A 28 -10.97 4.79 14.68
N GLN A 29 -11.47 5.71 13.84
CA GLN A 29 -11.47 7.16 14.10
C GLN A 29 -12.49 7.57 15.17
N GLY A 30 -13.69 6.98 15.18
CA GLY A 30 -14.82 7.44 15.99
C GLY A 30 -15.25 8.88 15.66
N ASN A 31 -15.66 9.63 16.68
CA ASN A 31 -16.07 11.04 16.56
C ASN A 31 -14.90 12.04 16.66
N HIS A 32 -13.67 11.57 16.53
CA HIS A 32 -12.45 12.39 16.62
C HIS A 32 -12.05 13.00 15.27
N PRO A 33 -11.08 13.92 15.23
CA PRO A 33 -10.55 14.46 13.97
C PRO A 33 -10.05 13.36 13.01
N PRO A 34 -9.98 13.63 11.69
CA PRO A 34 -9.60 12.63 10.69
C PRO A 34 -8.27 11.92 10.93
N MET A 35 -7.32 12.56 11.61
CA MET A 35 -5.99 12.01 11.91
C MET A 35 -5.93 11.13 13.15
N PHE A 36 -7.00 11.11 13.95
CA PHE A 36 -7.02 10.34 15.18
C PHE A 36 -6.80 8.85 14.90
N ASN A 37 -5.94 8.20 15.69
CA ASN A 37 -5.61 6.78 15.58
C ASN A 37 -4.97 6.32 14.25
N ILE A 38 -4.49 7.22 13.38
CA ILE A 38 -3.82 6.80 12.13
C ILE A 38 -2.53 6.03 12.40
N GLY A 39 -1.71 6.48 13.35
CA GLY A 39 -0.48 5.79 13.74
C GLY A 39 -0.62 4.75 14.86
N ASP A 40 -1.85 4.33 15.19
CA ASP A 40 -2.04 3.28 16.20
C ASP A 40 -1.81 1.89 15.58
N LEU A 41 -0.58 1.40 15.71
CA LEU A 41 -0.15 0.10 15.19
C LEU A 41 -0.64 -1.11 16.01
N SER A 42 -1.34 -0.91 17.14
CA SER A 42 -1.94 -2.03 17.89
C SER A 42 -2.93 -2.84 17.04
N VAL A 43 -3.52 -2.20 16.01
CA VAL A 43 -4.41 -2.88 15.07
C VAL A 43 -3.68 -3.92 14.20
N LEU A 44 -2.36 -3.79 14.05
CA LEU A 44 -1.47 -4.69 13.32
C LEU A 44 -0.71 -5.66 14.25
N ASP A 45 -1.17 -5.80 15.49
CA ASP A 45 -0.68 -6.80 16.43
C ASP A 45 -1.71 -7.93 16.58
N PRO A 46 -1.42 -9.18 16.13
CA PRO A 46 -2.32 -10.32 16.28
C PRO A 46 -2.75 -10.61 17.72
N GLN A 47 -1.97 -10.21 18.73
CA GLN A 47 -2.33 -10.39 20.14
C GLN A 47 -3.40 -9.38 20.60
N GLN A 48 -3.41 -8.18 20.02
CA GLN A 48 -4.35 -7.10 20.35
C GLN A 48 -5.54 -7.04 19.38
N ASN A 49 -5.37 -7.54 18.16
CA ASN A 49 -6.40 -7.69 17.14
C ASN A 49 -6.46 -9.16 16.68
N PRO A 50 -7.24 -10.03 17.35
CA PRO A 50 -7.32 -11.45 17.03
C PRO A 50 -7.95 -11.73 15.65
N ASN A 51 -8.64 -10.75 15.07
CA ASN A 51 -9.21 -10.84 13.72
C ASN A 51 -8.27 -10.33 12.63
N LEU A 52 -7.07 -9.84 12.98
CA LEU A 52 -6.15 -9.23 12.02
C LEU A 52 -5.89 -10.15 10.82
N LEU A 53 -5.46 -11.39 11.08
CA LEU A 53 -5.04 -12.32 10.04
C LEU A 53 -6.16 -12.63 9.03
N SER A 54 -7.41 -12.73 9.48
CA SER A 54 -8.56 -12.99 8.60
C SER A 54 -9.01 -11.75 7.81
N GLN A 55 -8.56 -10.55 8.20
CA GLN A 55 -8.81 -9.32 7.48
C GLN A 55 -7.78 -9.05 6.38
N LEU A 56 -6.58 -9.64 6.46
CA LEU A 56 -5.48 -9.38 5.52
C LEU A 56 -5.74 -10.01 4.15
N LYS A 57 -5.48 -9.23 3.11
CA LYS A 57 -5.74 -9.56 1.70
C LYS A 57 -4.46 -9.41 0.87
N PRO A 58 -3.56 -10.42 0.88
CA PRO A 58 -2.29 -10.37 0.17
C PRO A 58 -2.42 -10.35 -1.37
N ASP A 59 -3.63 -10.55 -1.90
CA ASP A 59 -4.02 -10.46 -3.31
C ASP A 59 -4.34 -9.04 -3.78
N VAL A 60 -4.58 -8.09 -2.87
CA VAL A 60 -4.75 -6.67 -3.15
C VAL A 60 -3.50 -5.92 -2.68
N VAL A 61 -2.80 -5.27 -3.61
CA VAL A 61 -1.54 -4.55 -3.31
C VAL A 61 -1.65 -3.10 -3.72
N PHE A 62 -1.52 -2.19 -2.77
CA PHE A 62 -1.38 -0.77 -3.01
C PHE A 62 0.09 -0.39 -3.10
N VAL A 63 0.43 0.44 -4.07
CA VAL A 63 1.84 0.80 -4.33
C VAL A 63 2.00 2.31 -4.37
N GLY A 64 2.83 2.82 -3.47
CA GLY A 64 3.34 4.19 -3.47
C GLY A 64 4.64 4.30 -4.27
N LEU A 65 5.19 5.52 -4.34
CA LEU A 65 6.41 5.77 -5.11
C LEU A 65 7.66 5.40 -4.28
N ASN A 66 7.80 6.03 -3.12
CA ASN A 66 8.92 5.90 -2.21
C ASN A 66 8.52 6.39 -0.81
N THR A 67 9.23 5.91 0.21
CA THR A 67 8.99 6.30 1.60
C THR A 67 9.41 7.77 1.81
N SER A 68 8.58 8.55 2.49
CA SER A 68 8.82 9.99 2.69
C SER A 68 9.75 10.34 3.88
N THR A 69 10.14 9.33 4.66
CA THR A 69 10.89 9.47 5.91
C THR A 69 11.83 8.27 6.05
N ASP A 70 12.93 8.45 6.78
CA ASP A 70 13.72 7.31 7.23
C ASP A 70 12.88 6.49 8.22
N ILE A 71 12.31 5.41 7.72
CA ILE A 71 11.46 4.48 8.46
C ILE A 71 12.27 3.52 9.34
N ASN A 72 13.60 3.55 9.28
CA ASN A 72 14.46 2.64 10.06
C ASN A 72 14.33 2.87 11.58
N ASP A 73 13.92 4.07 11.99
CA ASP A 73 13.66 4.40 13.41
C ASP A 73 12.20 4.12 13.83
N LEU A 74 11.35 3.66 12.93
CA LEU A 74 9.95 3.32 13.20
C LEU A 74 9.75 1.80 13.30
N GLY A 75 8.79 1.38 14.13
CA GLY A 75 8.44 -0.03 14.26
C GLY A 75 7.94 -0.63 12.94
N PRO A 76 7.94 -1.97 12.79
CA PRO A 76 7.44 -2.61 11.58
C PRO A 76 5.98 -2.24 11.31
N PHE A 77 5.65 -2.10 10.03
CA PHE A 77 4.37 -1.68 9.48
C PHE A 77 3.96 -0.22 9.72
N SER A 78 4.91 0.63 10.11
CA SER A 78 4.65 2.07 10.30
C SER A 78 4.41 2.84 9.00
N ASN A 79 4.85 2.32 7.84
CA ASN A 79 4.61 3.01 6.57
C ASN A 79 3.09 3.13 6.31
N PHE A 80 2.65 4.26 5.74
CA PHE A 80 1.24 4.64 5.57
C PHE A 80 0.41 4.73 6.87
N HIS A 81 1.06 4.79 8.03
CA HIS A 81 0.46 4.94 9.37
C HIS A 81 1.13 6.10 10.12
N SER A 82 1.34 7.22 9.44
CA SER A 82 2.09 8.33 10.03
C SER A 82 1.33 8.95 11.21
N THR A 83 2.07 9.21 12.30
CA THR A 83 1.59 10.02 13.43
C THR A 83 1.65 11.52 13.15
N SER A 84 2.24 11.93 12.02
CA SER A 84 2.36 13.33 11.64
C SER A 84 0.98 13.96 11.39
N PRO A 85 0.71 15.16 11.94
CA PRO A 85 -0.54 15.87 11.67
C PRO A 85 -0.66 16.34 10.21
N HIS A 86 0.43 16.34 9.46
CA HIS A 86 0.46 16.73 8.04
C HIS A 86 0.25 15.55 7.09
N ALA A 87 0.33 14.31 7.58
CA ALA A 87 0.15 13.13 6.77
C ALA A 87 -1.28 13.01 6.21
N GLN A 88 -1.41 12.35 5.06
CA GLN A 88 -2.68 12.25 4.33
C GLN A 88 -3.26 10.83 4.34
N ASP A 89 -2.68 9.93 5.13
CA ASP A 89 -3.05 8.51 5.22
C ASP A 89 -4.51 8.32 5.66
N TYR A 90 -5.06 9.28 6.41
CA TYR A 90 -6.48 9.29 6.76
C TYR A 90 -7.43 9.25 5.58
N LYS A 91 -7.03 9.78 4.41
CA LYS A 91 -7.83 9.69 3.19
C LYS A 91 -7.89 8.25 2.70
N ILE A 92 -6.79 7.52 2.81
CA ILE A 92 -6.72 6.08 2.49
C ILE A 92 -7.65 5.33 3.43
N ARG A 93 -7.47 5.48 4.76
CA ARG A 93 -8.36 4.88 5.77
C ARG A 93 -9.83 5.16 5.46
N PHE A 94 -10.18 6.43 5.25
CA PHE A 94 -11.55 6.85 4.99
C PHE A 94 -12.13 6.23 3.70
N ALA A 95 -11.32 6.12 2.65
CA ALA A 95 -11.76 5.60 1.37
C ALA A 95 -11.90 4.07 1.37
N LEU A 96 -11.03 3.36 2.10
CA LEU A 96 -11.00 1.90 2.15
C LEU A 96 -11.90 1.30 3.24
N LYS A 97 -12.25 2.05 4.30
CA LYS A 97 -13.13 1.55 5.38
C LYS A 97 -14.42 0.98 4.79
N ASP A 98 -14.81 -0.21 5.25
CA ASP A 98 -16.03 -0.92 4.84
C ASP A 98 -16.06 -1.26 3.33
N THR A 99 -14.90 -1.55 2.74
CA THR A 99 -14.78 -1.99 1.34
C THR A 99 -14.01 -3.30 1.22
N GLU A 100 -14.15 -3.95 0.06
CA GLU A 100 -13.43 -5.18 -0.29
C GLU A 100 -11.91 -4.99 -0.34
N LEU A 101 -11.41 -3.76 -0.41
CA LEU A 101 -9.99 -3.47 -0.43
C LEU A 101 -9.38 -3.24 0.96
N TRP A 102 -10.21 -3.19 2.02
CA TRP A 102 -9.71 -3.15 3.40
C TRP A 102 -8.89 -4.40 3.69
N GLY A 103 -7.72 -4.22 4.30
CA GLY A 103 -6.76 -5.31 4.55
C GLY A 103 -5.77 -5.59 3.43
N GLY A 104 -5.80 -4.86 2.33
CA GLY A 104 -4.81 -4.98 1.25
C GLY A 104 -3.39 -4.67 1.73
N TYR A 105 -2.39 -5.30 1.12
CA TYR A 105 -0.98 -5.00 1.36
C TYR A 105 -0.61 -3.63 0.79
N MET A 106 0.30 -2.91 1.44
CA MET A 106 0.77 -1.59 0.98
C MET A 106 2.29 -1.54 1.02
N THR A 107 2.92 -1.07 -0.05
CA THR A 107 4.37 -0.96 -0.16
C THR A 107 4.74 0.17 -1.12
N ASP A 108 6.03 0.45 -1.26
CA ASP A 108 6.55 1.43 -2.21
C ASP A 108 7.38 0.74 -3.30
N ILE A 109 7.28 1.26 -4.53
CA ILE A 109 7.99 0.66 -5.66
C ILE A 109 9.49 0.95 -5.62
N ILE A 110 9.91 2.09 -5.07
CA ILE A 110 11.32 2.46 -4.87
C ILE A 110 11.67 2.34 -3.38
N LYS A 111 12.61 1.44 -3.04
CA LYS A 111 12.86 1.01 -1.66
C LYS A 111 14.04 1.71 -0.96
N ASP A 112 15.03 2.18 -1.71
CA ASP A 112 16.32 2.64 -1.17
C ASP A 112 16.58 4.15 -1.34
N HIS A 113 15.54 4.96 -1.59
CA HIS A 113 15.69 6.40 -1.84
C HIS A 113 14.67 7.24 -1.05
N VAL A 114 14.99 7.45 0.22
CA VAL A 114 14.18 8.15 1.23
C VAL A 114 13.88 9.62 0.88
N GLU A 115 14.74 10.28 0.09
CA GLU A 115 14.72 11.75 -0.03
C GLU A 115 14.23 12.28 -1.39
N LEU A 116 13.97 11.42 -2.37
CA LEU A 116 13.61 11.87 -3.71
C LEU A 116 12.10 12.16 -3.77
N GLN A 117 11.72 13.42 -3.95
CA GLN A 117 10.33 13.79 -4.25
C GLN A 117 10.02 13.48 -5.73
N GLY A 118 8.76 13.16 -6.08
CA GLY A 118 8.42 12.48 -7.34
C GLY A 118 9.03 13.04 -8.65
N GLN A 119 9.15 14.35 -8.84
CA GLN A 119 9.83 14.90 -10.03
C GLN A 119 11.33 14.57 -10.04
N THR A 120 11.97 14.64 -8.88
CA THR A 120 13.37 14.24 -8.67
C THR A 120 13.54 12.73 -8.84
N VAL A 121 12.58 11.91 -8.39
CA VAL A 121 12.59 10.45 -8.63
C VAL A 121 12.59 10.16 -10.13
N ARG A 122 11.69 10.80 -10.90
CA ARG A 122 11.61 10.54 -12.34
C ARG A 122 12.91 10.90 -13.07
N SER A 123 13.50 12.05 -12.78
CA SER A 123 14.79 12.44 -13.38
C SER A 123 15.88 11.45 -12.99
N TYR A 124 15.95 11.10 -11.71
CA TYR A 124 16.92 10.13 -11.19
C TYR A 124 16.80 8.75 -11.84
N LEU A 125 15.59 8.20 -11.98
CA LEU A 125 15.36 6.90 -12.62
C LEU A 125 15.69 6.93 -14.12
N ASN A 126 15.49 8.07 -14.81
CA ASN A 126 15.91 8.18 -16.20
C ASN A 126 17.44 8.19 -16.35
N GLU A 127 18.15 8.76 -15.39
CA GLU A 127 19.62 8.79 -15.35
C GLU A 127 20.22 7.47 -14.84
N ASN A 128 19.45 6.68 -14.09
CA ASN A 128 19.88 5.45 -13.43
C ASN A 128 18.90 4.29 -13.71
N PRO A 129 18.75 3.84 -14.96
CA PRO A 129 17.78 2.80 -15.32
C PRO A 129 17.95 1.50 -14.52
N ASP A 130 19.19 1.11 -14.20
CA ASP A 130 19.50 -0.08 -13.40
C ASP A 130 18.87 -0.04 -11.99
N VAL A 131 18.60 1.16 -11.45
CA VAL A 131 17.94 1.30 -10.15
C VAL A 131 16.49 0.85 -10.25
N GLU A 132 15.80 1.20 -11.33
CA GLU A 132 14.43 0.76 -11.55
C GLU A 132 14.37 -0.76 -11.67
N ASP A 133 15.24 -1.35 -12.49
CA ASP A 133 15.25 -2.80 -12.70
C ASP A 133 15.44 -3.57 -11.39
N LYS A 134 16.40 -3.15 -10.55
CA LYS A 134 16.63 -3.73 -9.21
C LYS A 134 15.41 -3.61 -8.29
N ASN A 135 14.75 -2.46 -8.31
CA ASN A 135 13.55 -2.23 -7.51
C ASN A 135 12.37 -3.09 -7.98
N ILE A 136 12.18 -3.22 -9.30
CA ILE A 136 11.19 -4.11 -9.91
C ILE A 136 11.46 -5.57 -9.54
N GLU A 137 12.71 -6.04 -9.61
CA GLU A 137 13.06 -7.40 -9.19
C GLU A 137 12.78 -7.65 -7.70
N THR A 138 13.13 -6.67 -6.87
CA THR A 138 12.89 -6.74 -5.42
C THR A 138 11.39 -6.72 -5.11
N PHE A 139 10.60 -5.95 -5.85
CA PHE A 139 9.15 -5.94 -5.74
C PHE A 139 8.52 -7.25 -6.22
N ARG A 140 8.96 -7.84 -7.35
CA ARG A 140 8.51 -9.18 -7.77
C ARG A 140 8.79 -10.24 -6.69
N LYS A 141 9.95 -10.18 -6.05
CA LYS A 141 10.32 -11.09 -4.95
C LYS A 141 9.41 -10.90 -3.74
N GLU A 142 9.13 -9.66 -3.36
CA GLU A 142 8.17 -9.34 -2.29
C GLU A 142 6.76 -9.86 -2.59
N LEU A 143 6.27 -9.66 -3.82
CA LEU A 143 5.00 -10.23 -4.25
C LEU A 143 5.03 -11.77 -4.17
N LYS A 144 6.07 -12.42 -4.68
CA LYS A 144 6.19 -13.89 -4.55
C LYS A 144 6.16 -14.33 -3.08
N ASP A 145 6.86 -13.60 -2.22
CA ASP A 145 6.95 -13.86 -0.80
C ASP A 145 5.62 -13.64 -0.04
N LEU A 146 4.69 -12.85 -0.57
CA LEU A 146 3.32 -12.74 -0.04
C LEU A 146 2.47 -14.00 -0.31
N GLY A 147 2.84 -14.87 -1.26
CA GLY A 147 2.25 -16.20 -1.45
C GLY A 147 1.02 -16.35 -2.36
N THR A 148 0.40 -15.27 -2.86
CA THR A 148 -0.70 -15.33 -3.83
C THR A 148 -0.19 -15.26 -5.28
N GLU A 149 -0.90 -15.83 -6.25
CA GLU A 149 -0.46 -15.81 -7.66
C GLU A 149 -1.15 -14.70 -8.47
N ASN A 150 -2.44 -14.48 -8.22
CA ASN A 150 -3.26 -13.51 -8.94
C ASN A 150 -3.47 -12.25 -8.11
N ARG A 151 -2.65 -11.22 -8.36
CA ARG A 151 -2.74 -9.95 -7.64
C ARG A 151 -3.32 -8.83 -8.46
N THR A 152 -4.13 -8.03 -7.80
CA THR A 152 -4.47 -6.70 -8.29
C THR A 152 -3.54 -5.68 -7.65
N ILE A 153 -2.82 -4.93 -8.49
CA ILE A 153 -1.95 -3.83 -8.08
C ILE A 153 -2.68 -2.51 -8.29
N ILE A 154 -2.75 -1.68 -7.26
CA ILE A 154 -3.39 -0.37 -7.26
C ILE A 154 -2.31 0.69 -7.03
N ALA A 155 -1.97 1.41 -8.09
CA ALA A 155 -0.94 2.45 -8.07
C ALA A 155 -1.48 3.76 -7.51
N PHE A 156 -0.80 4.32 -6.50
CA PHE A 156 -1.05 5.68 -6.02
C PHE A 156 -0.40 6.71 -6.94
N GLY A 157 -1.18 7.28 -7.85
CA GLY A 157 -0.75 8.34 -8.74
C GLY A 157 -0.18 7.87 -10.08
N ASN A 158 0.09 8.85 -10.94
CA ASN A 158 0.45 8.60 -12.33
C ASN A 158 1.85 8.01 -12.52
N GLU A 159 2.82 8.43 -11.71
CA GLU A 159 4.20 8.00 -11.90
C GLU A 159 4.38 6.52 -11.53
N VAL A 160 3.83 6.12 -10.37
CA VAL A 160 3.81 4.72 -9.95
C VAL A 160 3.11 3.84 -11.00
N PHE A 161 1.96 4.31 -11.51
CA PHE A 161 1.24 3.58 -12.55
C PHE A 161 2.07 3.39 -13.82
N ARG A 162 2.86 4.39 -14.23
CA ARG A 162 3.74 4.30 -15.42
C ARG A 162 4.87 3.29 -15.20
N ILE A 163 5.54 3.33 -14.06
CA ILE A 163 6.61 2.39 -13.68
C ILE A 163 6.06 0.96 -13.68
N LEU A 164 4.94 0.74 -12.97
CA LEU A 164 4.30 -0.57 -12.92
C LEU A 164 3.83 -1.03 -14.31
N SER A 165 3.20 -0.16 -15.09
CA SER A 165 2.66 -0.52 -16.40
C SER A 165 3.76 -0.89 -17.40
N ARG A 166 4.90 -0.18 -17.42
CA ARG A 166 5.97 -0.50 -18.37
C ARG A 166 6.71 -1.80 -18.03
N ASN A 167 6.73 -2.19 -16.76
CA ASN A 167 7.49 -3.35 -16.30
C ASN A 167 6.63 -4.60 -16.06
N LEU A 168 5.37 -4.44 -15.64
CA LEU A 168 4.58 -5.50 -14.99
C LEU A 168 3.16 -5.69 -15.56
N LYS A 169 2.72 -4.89 -16.54
CA LYS A 169 1.34 -4.98 -17.09
C LYS A 169 0.98 -6.33 -17.73
N ASN A 170 1.98 -7.09 -18.13
CA ASN A 170 1.79 -8.41 -18.74
C ASN A 170 1.72 -9.53 -17.67
N GLU A 171 2.07 -9.21 -16.42
CA GLU A 171 2.12 -10.15 -15.30
C GLU A 171 0.95 -9.93 -14.33
N PHE A 172 0.47 -8.69 -14.17
CA PHE A 172 -0.54 -8.33 -13.16
C PHE A 172 -1.64 -7.42 -13.71
N ASN A 173 -2.79 -7.44 -13.03
CA ASN A 173 -3.84 -6.43 -13.23
C ASN A 173 -3.44 -5.14 -12.50
N ILE A 174 -3.23 -4.06 -13.25
CA ILE A 174 -2.74 -2.79 -12.69
C ILE A 174 -3.81 -1.72 -12.87
N PHE A 175 -4.25 -1.14 -11.76
CA PHE A 175 -5.14 0.00 -11.72
C PHE A 175 -4.42 1.22 -11.17
N ARG A 176 -4.97 2.38 -11.47
CA ARG A 176 -4.49 3.66 -10.96
C ARG A 176 -5.59 4.31 -10.16
N VAL A 177 -5.18 4.94 -9.06
CA VAL A 177 -5.99 5.92 -8.33
C VAL A 177 -5.20 7.21 -8.19
N THR A 178 -5.88 8.29 -7.86
CA THR A 178 -5.23 9.54 -7.48
C THR A 178 -4.30 9.29 -6.28
N HIS A 179 -3.14 9.95 -6.26
CA HIS A 179 -2.27 9.87 -5.08
C HIS A 179 -3.00 10.48 -3.87
N TYR A 180 -2.99 9.80 -2.73
CA TYR A 180 -3.78 10.20 -1.56
C TYR A 180 -3.40 11.60 -1.02
N SER A 181 -2.13 12.02 -1.17
CA SER A 181 -1.69 13.38 -0.83
C SER A 181 -2.14 14.47 -1.81
N TYR A 182 -2.75 14.14 -2.95
CA TYR A 182 -3.28 15.14 -3.87
C TYR A 182 -4.35 15.99 -3.20
N PHE A 183 -4.42 17.27 -3.59
CA PHE A 183 -5.40 18.21 -3.06
C PHE A 183 -6.80 17.90 -3.60
N MET A 184 -7.45 16.94 -2.95
CA MET A 184 -8.83 16.55 -3.21
C MET A 184 -9.58 16.25 -1.92
N ASN A 185 -10.89 16.40 -1.98
CA ASN A 185 -11.78 16.05 -0.88
C ASN A 185 -11.79 14.53 -0.63
N LYS A 186 -11.74 14.11 0.65
CA LYS A 186 -11.75 12.69 1.04
C LYS A 186 -12.97 11.90 0.53
N GLN A 187 -14.12 12.54 0.39
CA GLN A 187 -15.32 11.91 -0.18
C GLN A 187 -15.14 11.64 -1.67
N LYS A 188 -14.61 12.61 -2.43
CA LYS A 188 -14.28 12.40 -3.84
C LYS A 188 -13.27 11.25 -4.02
N TYR A 189 -12.29 11.16 -3.12
CA TYR A 189 -11.33 10.06 -3.13
C TYR A 189 -12.00 8.71 -2.84
N ARG A 190 -12.92 8.66 -1.86
CA ARG A 190 -13.73 7.47 -1.60
C ARG A 190 -14.61 7.08 -2.78
N ASP A 191 -15.20 8.04 -3.47
CA ASP A 191 -16.03 7.78 -4.65
C ASP A 191 -15.20 7.22 -5.82
N GLU A 192 -13.96 7.69 -5.98
CA GLU A 192 -12.98 7.11 -6.90
C GLU A 192 -12.69 5.64 -6.57
N ILE A 193 -12.39 5.33 -5.30
CA ILE A 193 -12.19 3.95 -4.84
C ILE A 193 -13.42 3.08 -5.11
N LYS A 194 -14.64 3.57 -4.82
CA LYS A 194 -15.89 2.83 -5.09
C LYS A 194 -16.07 2.56 -6.59
N SER A 195 -15.71 3.52 -7.44
CA SER A 195 -15.74 3.34 -8.90
C SER A 195 -14.76 2.26 -9.35
N LEU A 196 -13.54 2.27 -8.80
CA LEU A 196 -12.54 1.24 -9.04
C LEU A 196 -13.05 -0.15 -8.64
N ILE A 197 -13.60 -0.30 -7.43
CA ILE A 197 -14.17 -1.57 -6.96
C ILE A 197 -15.27 -2.06 -7.91
N LYS A 198 -16.17 -1.18 -8.34
CA LYS A 198 -17.20 -1.53 -9.32
C LYS A 198 -16.60 -2.03 -10.64
N ASN A 199 -15.49 -1.45 -11.09
CA ASN A 199 -14.78 -1.91 -12.28
C ASN A 199 -14.12 -3.29 -12.05
N MET A 200 -13.43 -3.47 -10.93
CA MET A 200 -12.77 -4.74 -10.58
C MET A 200 -13.78 -5.89 -10.47
N LYS A 201 -14.97 -5.65 -9.90
CA LYS A 201 -16.06 -6.64 -9.86
C LYS A 201 -16.55 -7.04 -11.25
N LYS A 202 -16.64 -6.10 -12.20
CA LYS A 202 -17.01 -6.43 -13.60
C LYS A 202 -15.96 -7.30 -14.30
N LEU A 203 -14.71 -7.22 -13.85
CA LEU A 203 -13.59 -7.99 -14.36
C LEU A 203 -13.36 -9.30 -13.58
N ASN A 204 -14.21 -9.64 -12.60
CA ASN A 204 -14.08 -10.79 -11.71
C ASN A 204 -12.74 -10.84 -10.94
N LEU A 205 -12.27 -9.68 -10.49
CA LEU A 205 -11.02 -9.53 -9.72
C LEU A 205 -11.24 -9.38 -8.20
N LEU A 206 -12.49 -9.38 -7.74
CA LEU A 206 -12.93 -9.28 -6.35
C LEU A 206 -14.11 -10.21 -6.10
#